data_AF-A0A7X9GYR5-F1
#
_entry.id   AF-A0A7X9GYR5-F1
#
_cell.length_a   1.000
_cell.length_b   1.000
_cell.length_c   1.000
_cell.angle_alpha   90.00
_cell.angle_beta   90.00
_cell.angle_gamma   90.00
#
_symmetry.space_group_name_H-M   'P 1'
#
loop_
_entity.id
_entity.type
_entity.pdbx_description
1 polymer ?
#
loop_
_entity_poly.entity_id
_entity_poly.type
_entity_poly.pdbx_seq_one_letter_code
_entity_poly.pdbx_strand_id
1 'polypeptide(L)'
;MGTTGTKEIERSEPLIAVGILPEQATISFSLLSGYTLNGKPLPAGDYRVEAGAAGVTFQGEQYPELTFEPEEMHRESFELKEVIIGRNFHWERRENQRFQGALKFIAEEKGITAINIVALEDYLKSVISSEMSATSSVELLKAHAVISRSWLLAQMEKNKVIEAGYQTSFVTPTEIIRWYDREEHARYDVCADDHCQRYQGITRQTTGLVNKVIEATRGEVITYQHAICDARFSKCCGGAMERFGNVWEPIDHPYLQGKADWTEGAAFPDLTQEEQADEWIRSAPPAYCNTQDATILRQVLNDYDRETADFYRWKVVYTQEELSTLIRERSGIDYGEIIDLEPLERGSSGR
;
A
#
# COMPACT_ATOMS: atom_id res chain seq x y z
N MET A 1 0.61 -3.47 -28.51
CA MET A 1 -0.84 -3.33 -28.71
C MET A 1 -1.51 -4.33 -27.78
N GLY A 2 -1.93 -3.89 -26.60
CA GLY A 2 -2.68 -4.74 -25.68
C GLY A 2 -4.09 -4.91 -26.22
N THR A 3 -4.50 -6.14 -26.49
CA THR A 3 -5.89 -6.46 -26.81
C THR A 3 -6.66 -6.57 -25.50
N THR A 4 -7.65 -5.71 -25.28
CA THR A 4 -8.67 -5.87 -24.25
C THR A 4 -9.46 -7.14 -24.54
N GLY A 5 -9.06 -8.25 -23.93
CA GLY A 5 -9.83 -9.50 -23.95
C GLY A 5 -10.68 -9.57 -22.70
N THR A 6 -11.99 -9.40 -22.83
CA THR A 6 -12.97 -9.73 -21.78
C THR A 6 -13.10 -11.24 -21.69
N LYS A 7 -12.33 -11.85 -20.80
CA LYS A 7 -12.59 -13.22 -20.32
C LYS A 7 -13.44 -13.05 -19.06
N GLU A 8 -14.75 -13.20 -19.17
CA GLU A 8 -15.62 -13.31 -17.99
C GLU A 8 -15.25 -14.59 -17.24
N ILE A 9 -14.39 -14.44 -16.25
CA ILE A 9 -14.21 -15.44 -15.21
C ILE A 9 -15.33 -15.14 -14.21
N GLU A 10 -16.40 -15.93 -14.20
CA GLU A 10 -17.38 -15.95 -13.09
C GLU A 10 -16.65 -16.43 -11.82
N ARG A 11 -15.93 -15.51 -11.18
CA ARG A 11 -15.42 -15.66 -9.83
C ARG A 11 -16.35 -14.87 -8.93
N SER A 12 -16.88 -15.51 -7.90
CA SER A 12 -17.47 -14.79 -6.78
C SER A 12 -16.48 -13.74 -6.29
N GLU A 13 -16.96 -12.55 -5.98
CA GLU A 13 -16.15 -11.46 -5.43
C GLU A 13 -15.31 -11.98 -4.25
N PRO A 14 -13.97 -11.85 -4.30
CA PRO A 14 -13.12 -12.37 -3.24
C PRO A 14 -13.24 -11.52 -1.99
N LEU A 15 -13.10 -12.17 -0.83
CA LEU A 15 -12.87 -11.50 0.44
C LEU A 15 -11.38 -11.25 0.60
N ILE A 16 -11.06 -10.09 1.17
CA ILE A 16 -9.71 -9.59 1.39
C ILE A 16 -9.48 -9.49 2.89
N ALA A 17 -8.40 -10.10 3.39
CA ALA A 17 -7.93 -9.93 4.75
C ALA A 17 -6.93 -8.76 4.80
N VAL A 18 -7.34 -7.63 5.38
CA VAL A 18 -6.52 -6.42 5.51
C VAL A 18 -6.01 -6.28 6.94
N GLY A 19 -4.70 -6.33 7.14
CA GLY A 19 -4.06 -6.07 8.45
C GLY A 19 -4.11 -4.57 8.79
N ILE A 20 -4.79 -4.22 9.89
CA ILE A 20 -5.04 -2.82 10.27
C ILE A 20 -4.13 -2.35 11.41
N LEU A 21 -4.11 -3.11 12.50
CA LEU A 21 -3.47 -2.69 13.74
C LEU A 21 -2.59 -3.81 14.27
N PRO A 22 -1.34 -3.92 13.80
CA PRO A 22 -0.46 -4.99 14.18
C PRO A 22 0.24 -4.77 15.53
N GLU A 23 0.73 -5.86 16.13
CA GLU A 23 1.63 -5.87 17.29
C GLU A 23 1.07 -5.15 18.55
N GLN A 24 -0.22 -5.34 18.88
CA GLN A 24 -0.84 -4.71 20.06
C GLN A 24 -0.98 -5.66 21.25
N ALA A 25 -0.64 -5.22 22.45
CA ALA A 25 -0.93 -5.98 23.68
C ALA A 25 -2.44 -6.06 23.97
N THR A 26 -3.20 -5.05 23.56
CA THR A 26 -4.65 -4.94 23.80
C THR A 26 -5.29 -4.14 22.67
N ILE A 27 -6.47 -4.55 22.20
CA ILE A 27 -7.25 -3.82 21.19
C ILE A 27 -8.67 -3.64 21.70
N SER A 28 -9.14 -2.39 21.69
CA SER A 28 -10.53 -2.03 22.01
C SER A 28 -11.29 -1.74 20.72
N PHE A 29 -12.55 -2.18 20.63
CA PHE A 29 -13.38 -2.03 19.44
C PHE A 29 -14.86 -1.97 19.79
N SER A 30 -15.67 -1.46 18.87
CA SER A 30 -17.13 -1.42 18.96
C SER A 30 -17.73 -2.20 17.81
N LEU A 31 -18.68 -3.09 18.09
CA LEU A 31 -19.56 -3.66 17.07
C LEU A 31 -20.79 -2.74 16.96
N LEU A 32 -21.06 -2.20 15.77
CA LEU A 32 -22.13 -1.22 15.57
C LEU A 32 -23.50 -1.88 15.29
N SER A 33 -23.50 -3.19 15.06
CA SER A 33 -24.68 -4.05 14.89
C SER A 33 -24.43 -5.41 15.57
N GLY A 34 -25.35 -6.36 15.41
CA GLY A 34 -25.14 -7.73 15.88
C GLY A 34 -24.16 -8.48 14.97
N TYR A 35 -23.23 -9.23 15.57
CA TYR A 35 -22.30 -10.10 14.84
C TYR A 35 -22.46 -11.53 15.38
N THR A 36 -21.84 -12.50 14.72
CA THR A 36 -21.67 -13.84 15.25
C THR A 36 -20.21 -14.13 15.56
N LEU A 37 -19.97 -14.83 16.67
CA LEU A 37 -18.67 -15.37 17.03
C LEU A 37 -18.83 -16.88 17.24
N ASN A 38 -18.15 -17.70 16.44
CA ASN A 38 -18.28 -19.17 16.45
C ASN A 38 -19.75 -19.63 16.37
N GLY A 39 -20.53 -18.99 15.51
CA GLY A 39 -21.97 -19.25 15.32
C GLY A 39 -22.88 -18.78 16.45
N LYS A 40 -22.36 -18.15 17.51
CA LYS A 40 -23.16 -17.57 18.59
C LYS A 40 -23.38 -16.07 18.34
N PRO A 41 -24.62 -15.56 18.48
CA PRO A 41 -24.88 -14.14 18.32
C PRO A 41 -24.21 -13.33 19.43
N LEU A 42 -23.66 -12.19 19.05
CA LEU A 42 -23.02 -11.21 19.90
C LEU A 42 -23.65 -9.84 19.60
N PRO A 43 -24.20 -9.15 20.61
CA PRO A 43 -24.89 -7.89 20.39
C PRO A 43 -23.93 -6.75 20.03
N ALA A 44 -24.48 -5.67 19.47
CA ALA A 44 -23.76 -4.41 19.35
C ALA A 44 -23.27 -3.94 20.73
N GLY A 45 -22.07 -3.38 20.78
CA GLY A 45 -21.45 -2.95 22.03
C GLY A 45 -19.96 -2.73 21.93
N ASP A 46 -19.38 -2.30 23.04
CA ASP A 46 -17.94 -2.09 23.19
C ASP A 46 -17.27 -3.33 23.78
N TYR A 47 -16.16 -3.72 23.18
CA TYR A 47 -15.45 -4.95 23.45
C TYR A 47 -13.93 -4.72 23.49
N ARG A 48 -13.22 -5.70 24.05
CA ARG A 48 -11.76 -5.69 24.15
C ARG A 48 -11.20 -7.09 23.97
N VAL A 49 -10.06 -7.18 23.29
CA VAL A 49 -9.21 -8.38 23.23
C VAL A 49 -7.82 -8.09 23.80
N GLU A 50 -7.20 -9.11 24.38
CA GLU A 50 -5.89 -9.02 25.04
C GLU A 50 -4.95 -10.14 24.62
N ALA A 51 -3.67 -9.84 24.48
CA ALA A 51 -2.67 -10.82 24.10
C ALA A 51 -2.54 -11.86 25.22
N GLY A 52 -2.85 -13.12 24.91
CA GLY A 52 -2.67 -14.26 25.80
C GLY A 52 -1.36 -14.99 25.54
N ALA A 53 -0.96 -15.88 26.44
CA ALA A 53 0.30 -16.63 26.35
C ALA A 53 0.43 -17.51 25.08
N ALA A 54 -0.69 -17.88 24.45
CA ALA A 54 -0.72 -18.69 23.24
C ALA A 54 -1.93 -18.34 22.33
N GLY A 55 -2.39 -17.09 22.32
CA GLY A 55 -3.59 -16.71 21.57
C GLY A 55 -4.17 -15.34 21.91
N VAL A 56 -5.38 -15.10 21.45
CA VAL A 56 -6.19 -13.91 21.74
C VAL A 56 -7.15 -14.22 22.88
N THR A 57 -7.16 -13.39 23.92
CA THR A 57 -8.08 -13.51 25.06
C THR A 57 -9.28 -12.60 24.84
N PHE A 58 -10.49 -13.16 24.95
CA PHE A 58 -11.76 -12.44 24.83
C PHE A 58 -12.73 -12.93 25.91
N GLN A 59 -13.28 -12.00 26.70
CA GLN A 59 -14.21 -12.29 27.80
C GLN A 59 -13.71 -13.38 28.78
N GLY A 60 -12.39 -13.46 29.00
CA GLY A 60 -11.77 -14.42 29.91
C GLY A 60 -11.47 -15.80 29.30
N GLU A 61 -11.84 -16.03 28.04
CA GLU A 61 -11.52 -17.25 27.29
C GLU A 61 -10.39 -16.99 26.27
N GLN A 62 -9.58 -18.01 25.99
CA GLN A 62 -8.45 -17.91 25.09
C GLN A 62 -8.72 -18.64 23.77
N TYR A 63 -8.37 -17.99 22.67
CA TYR A 63 -8.63 -18.44 21.31
C TYR A 63 -7.35 -18.37 20.47
N PRO A 64 -7.09 -19.29 19.54
CA PRO A 64 -5.96 -19.17 18.62
C PRO A 64 -6.14 -17.95 17.68
N GLU A 65 -7.38 -17.76 17.21
CA GLU A 65 -7.86 -16.60 16.47
C GLU A 65 -9.34 -16.37 16.77
N LEU A 66 -9.81 -15.15 16.55
CA LEU A 66 -11.22 -14.76 16.71
C LEU A 66 -11.70 -14.12 15.43
N THR A 67 -12.88 -14.49 14.95
CA THR A 67 -13.53 -13.81 13.83
C THR A 67 -14.95 -13.45 14.23
N PHE A 68 -15.24 -12.16 14.24
CA PHE A 68 -16.56 -11.59 14.38
C PHE A 68 -17.15 -11.45 12.97
N GLU A 69 -18.13 -12.28 12.67
CA GLU A 69 -18.77 -12.37 11.35
C GLU A 69 -20.04 -11.52 11.33
N PRO A 70 -20.24 -10.64 10.33
CA PRO A 70 -21.49 -9.93 10.13
C PRO A 70 -22.55 -10.87 9.53
N GLU A 71 -23.82 -10.58 9.78
CA GLU A 71 -24.95 -11.15 9.04
C GLU A 71 -24.98 -10.61 7.59
N GLU A 72 -24.68 -9.32 7.39
CA GLU A 72 -24.65 -8.66 6.08
C GLU A 72 -23.28 -7.99 5.80
N MET A 73 -22.38 -8.70 5.09
CA MET A 73 -21.00 -8.26 4.79
C MET A 73 -20.89 -6.85 4.18
N HIS A 74 -21.87 -6.44 3.35
CA HIS A 74 -21.85 -5.16 2.63
C HIS A 74 -22.48 -3.99 3.39
N ARG A 75 -22.92 -4.17 4.64
CA ARG A 75 -23.65 -3.13 5.38
C ARG A 75 -23.19 -2.96 6.81
N GLU A 76 -22.84 -4.06 7.46
CA GLU A 76 -22.46 -4.02 8.86
C GLU A 76 -21.04 -3.52 9.02
N SER A 77 -20.82 -2.81 10.11
CA SER A 77 -19.55 -2.16 10.39
C SER A 77 -19.17 -2.26 11.85
N PHE A 78 -17.88 -2.14 12.10
CA PHE A 78 -17.27 -2.08 13.41
C PHE A 78 -16.34 -0.88 13.48
N GLU A 79 -15.99 -0.46 14.70
CA GLU A 79 -15.06 0.64 14.94
C GLU A 79 -13.87 0.13 15.75
N LEU A 80 -12.66 0.27 15.23
CA LEU A 80 -11.43 0.07 16.01
C LEU A 80 -11.05 1.41 16.68
N LYS A 81 -10.63 1.33 17.94
CA LYS A 81 -10.23 2.51 18.72
C LYS A 81 -8.73 2.75 18.59
N GLU A 82 -8.32 4.02 18.62
CA GLU A 82 -6.91 4.42 18.69
C GLU A 82 -6.02 3.81 17.59
N VAL A 83 -6.54 3.70 16.37
CA VAL A 83 -5.80 3.19 15.21
C VAL A 83 -4.70 4.18 14.86
N ILE A 84 -3.46 3.68 14.78
CA ILE A 84 -2.29 4.47 14.37
C ILE A 84 -2.39 4.70 12.86
N ILE A 85 -2.30 5.97 12.44
CA ILE A 85 -2.26 6.37 11.03
C ILE A 85 -0.99 7.15 10.74
N GLY A 86 -0.44 6.95 9.54
CA GLY A 86 0.82 7.59 9.12
C GLY A 86 2.01 7.07 9.93
N ARG A 87 2.09 5.76 10.12
CA ARG A 87 3.15 5.13 10.92
C ARG A 87 4.52 5.52 10.36
N ASN A 88 5.42 6.01 11.22
CA ASN A 88 6.76 6.50 10.83
C ASN A 88 6.77 7.76 9.95
N PHE A 89 5.65 8.44 9.76
CA PHE A 89 5.61 9.77 9.12
C PHE A 89 5.57 10.88 10.17
N HIS A 90 5.99 12.09 9.77
CA HIS A 90 6.02 13.28 10.64
C HIS A 90 4.63 13.73 11.15
N TRP A 91 3.54 13.19 10.59
CA TRP A 91 2.16 13.47 10.95
C TRP A 91 1.45 12.28 11.65
N GLU A 92 2.21 11.29 12.14
CA GLU A 92 1.67 10.11 12.84
C GLU A 92 0.70 10.50 13.96
N ARG A 93 -0.48 9.89 13.99
CA ARG A 93 -1.47 10.11 15.06
C ARG A 93 -2.38 8.91 15.27
N ARG A 94 -3.19 8.97 16.32
CA ARG A 94 -4.22 7.96 16.64
C ARG A 94 -5.61 8.52 16.40
N GLU A 95 -6.47 7.75 15.73
CA GLU A 95 -7.88 8.08 15.55
C GLU A 95 -8.75 6.82 15.57
N ASN A 96 -10.03 6.95 15.94
CA ASN A 96 -10.98 5.85 15.80
C ASN A 96 -11.33 5.67 14.33
N GLN A 97 -11.32 4.43 13.85
CA GLN A 97 -11.65 4.12 12.47
C GLN A 97 -12.76 3.07 12.37
N ARG A 98 -13.70 3.32 11.47
CA ARG A 98 -14.81 2.45 11.13
C ARG A 98 -14.49 1.65 9.88
N PHE A 99 -14.84 0.37 9.91
CA PHE A 99 -14.61 -0.59 8.85
C PHE A 99 -15.88 -1.38 8.58
N GLN A 100 -16.07 -1.79 7.33
CA GLN A 100 -17.18 -2.62 6.92
C GLN A 100 -16.75 -4.08 6.83
N GLY A 101 -17.67 -5.01 7.07
CA GLY A 101 -17.41 -6.45 6.98
C GLY A 101 -16.99 -7.07 8.31
N ALA A 102 -16.25 -8.18 8.24
CA ALA A 102 -15.84 -8.96 9.39
C ALA A 102 -14.58 -8.39 10.08
N LEU A 103 -14.49 -8.63 11.38
CA LEU A 103 -13.33 -8.28 12.20
C LEU A 103 -12.68 -9.57 12.70
N LYS A 104 -11.42 -9.79 12.34
CA LYS A 104 -10.61 -10.92 12.78
C LYS A 104 -9.46 -10.45 13.67
N PHE A 105 -9.11 -11.25 14.67
CA PHE A 105 -7.93 -11.06 15.50
C PHE A 105 -7.07 -12.31 15.48
N ILE A 106 -5.76 -12.11 15.34
CA ILE A 106 -4.75 -13.16 15.33
C ILE A 106 -3.64 -12.83 16.31
N ALA A 107 -3.08 -13.84 16.98
CA ALA A 107 -1.93 -13.67 17.88
C ALA A 107 -0.60 -13.85 17.13
N GLU A 108 0.29 -12.87 17.22
CA GLU A 108 1.64 -12.81 16.63
C GLU A 108 2.70 -12.78 17.74
N GLU A 109 3.98 -12.94 17.38
CA GLU A 109 5.08 -13.00 18.34
C GLU A 109 5.14 -11.79 19.28
N LYS A 110 4.75 -10.61 18.79
CA LYS A 110 4.80 -9.33 19.53
C LYS A 110 3.44 -8.81 20.02
N GLY A 111 2.36 -9.57 19.87
CA GLY A 111 1.03 -9.14 20.33
C GLY A 111 -0.12 -9.65 19.46
N ILE A 112 -1.19 -8.87 19.37
CA ILE A 112 -2.37 -9.15 18.55
C ILE A 112 -2.39 -8.23 17.35
N THR A 113 -2.83 -8.76 16.22
CA THR A 113 -3.12 -8.00 15.01
C THR A 113 -4.60 -8.02 14.71
N ALA A 114 -5.20 -6.84 14.54
CA ALA A 114 -6.56 -6.70 14.03
C ALA A 114 -6.55 -6.76 12.50
N ILE A 115 -7.42 -7.59 11.95
CA ILE A 115 -7.62 -7.80 10.51
C ILE A 115 -9.07 -7.46 10.17
N ASN A 116 -9.28 -6.68 9.13
CA ASN A 116 -10.59 -6.52 8.53
C ASN A 116 -10.76 -7.49 7.36
N ILE A 117 -11.77 -8.34 7.41
CA ILE A 117 -12.20 -9.18 6.29
C ILE A 117 -13.31 -8.45 5.56
N VAL A 118 -13.07 -8.05 4.31
CA VAL A 118 -13.95 -7.17 3.55
C VAL A 118 -14.08 -7.64 2.11
N ALA A 119 -15.22 -7.38 1.47
CA ALA A 119 -15.41 -7.67 0.05
C ALA A 119 -14.52 -6.75 -0.81
N LEU A 120 -13.94 -7.28 -1.89
CA LEU A 120 -12.98 -6.56 -2.72
C LEU A 120 -13.49 -5.20 -3.19
N GLU A 121 -14.74 -5.08 -3.63
CA GLU A 121 -15.27 -3.82 -4.16
C GLU A 121 -15.51 -2.80 -3.04
N ASP A 122 -15.80 -3.25 -1.81
CA ASP A 122 -15.88 -2.38 -0.63
C ASP A 122 -14.50 -1.91 -0.17
N TYR A 123 -13.49 -2.79 -0.25
CA TYR A 123 -12.09 -2.43 -0.02
C TYR A 123 -11.65 -1.30 -0.97
N LEU A 124 -11.94 -1.44 -2.26
CA LEU A 124 -11.54 -0.46 -3.27
C LEU A 124 -12.21 0.90 -3.08
N LYS A 125 -13.44 0.98 -2.57
CA LYS A 125 -14.06 2.27 -2.21
C LYS A 125 -13.21 3.06 -1.23
N SER A 126 -12.62 2.37 -0.24
CA SER A 126 -11.73 3.00 0.73
C SER A 126 -10.39 3.35 0.09
N VAL A 127 -9.75 2.41 -0.61
CA VAL A 127 -8.43 2.60 -1.25
C VAL A 127 -8.44 3.81 -2.18
N ILE A 128 -9.38 3.87 -3.13
CA ILE A 128 -9.35 4.95 -4.13
C ILE A 128 -9.70 6.33 -3.57
N SER A 129 -10.26 6.39 -2.36
CA SER A 129 -10.54 7.64 -1.65
C SER A 129 -9.46 8.03 -0.64
N SER A 130 -8.62 7.06 -0.23
CA SER A 130 -7.56 7.26 0.76
C SER A 130 -6.21 7.54 0.10
N GLU A 131 -5.95 6.92 -1.04
CA GLU A 131 -4.77 7.17 -1.87
C GLU A 131 -4.86 8.53 -2.55
N MET A 132 -5.93 8.76 -3.31
CA MET A 132 -6.20 10.00 -4.04
C MET A 132 -7.53 10.62 -3.58
N SER A 133 -7.70 11.91 -3.82
CA SER A 133 -8.92 12.63 -3.44
C SER A 133 -10.15 12.06 -4.16
N ALA A 134 -11.21 11.83 -3.39
CA ALA A 134 -12.51 11.36 -3.90
C ALA A 134 -13.23 12.37 -4.81
N THR A 135 -12.70 13.60 -4.95
CA THR A 135 -13.18 14.64 -5.89
C THR A 135 -12.40 14.66 -7.21
N SER A 136 -11.47 13.72 -7.40
CA SER A 136 -10.71 13.53 -8.63
C SER A 136 -11.61 13.34 -9.85
N SER A 137 -11.02 13.51 -11.05
CA SER A 137 -11.74 13.26 -12.29
C SER A 137 -12.23 11.81 -12.37
N VAL A 138 -13.38 11.60 -13.01
CA VAL A 138 -14.00 10.27 -13.14
C VAL A 138 -13.04 9.27 -13.79
N GLU A 139 -12.32 9.69 -14.82
CA GLU A 139 -11.39 8.82 -15.53
C GLU A 139 -10.15 8.48 -14.69
N LEU A 140 -9.66 9.40 -13.86
CA LEU A 140 -8.61 9.09 -12.89
C LEU A 140 -9.10 8.06 -11.87
N LEU A 141 -10.29 8.27 -11.30
CA LEU A 141 -10.86 7.34 -10.31
C LEU A 141 -11.10 5.94 -10.92
N LYS A 142 -11.56 5.86 -12.17
CA LYS A 142 -11.72 4.58 -12.89
C LYS A 142 -10.38 3.88 -13.10
N ALA A 143 -9.39 4.61 -13.64
CA ALA A 143 -8.05 4.06 -13.83
C ALA A 143 -7.45 3.57 -12.51
N HIS A 144 -7.61 4.36 -11.44
CA HIS A 144 -7.14 4.00 -10.11
C HIS A 144 -7.86 2.76 -9.57
N ALA A 145 -9.18 2.64 -9.72
CA ALA A 145 -9.93 1.43 -9.33
C ALA A 145 -9.42 0.17 -10.05
N VAL A 146 -9.21 0.25 -11.37
CA VAL A 146 -8.72 -0.88 -12.17
C VAL A 146 -7.28 -1.25 -11.81
N ILE A 147 -6.40 -0.26 -11.63
CA ILE A 147 -5.01 -0.46 -11.21
C ILE A 147 -4.96 -1.08 -9.81
N SER A 148 -5.67 -0.50 -8.83
CA SER A 148 -5.69 -1.00 -7.45
C SER A 148 -6.23 -2.43 -7.36
N ARG A 149 -7.31 -2.75 -8.11
CA ARG A 149 -7.86 -4.10 -8.21
C ARG A 149 -6.86 -5.09 -8.81
N SER A 150 -6.21 -4.70 -9.90
CA SER A 150 -5.24 -5.55 -10.60
C SER A 150 -4.05 -5.87 -9.70
N TRP A 151 -3.50 -4.85 -9.05
CA TRP A 151 -2.39 -5.03 -8.10
C TRP A 151 -2.78 -5.97 -6.97
N LEU A 152 -3.92 -5.75 -6.32
CA LEU A 152 -4.38 -6.58 -5.20
C LEU A 152 -4.50 -8.05 -5.61
N LEU A 153 -5.19 -8.33 -6.72
CA LEU A 153 -5.38 -9.69 -7.21
C LEU A 153 -4.07 -10.35 -7.64
N ALA A 154 -3.16 -9.59 -8.26
CA ALA A 154 -1.83 -10.08 -8.62
C ALA A 154 -1.00 -10.44 -7.38
N GLN A 155 -1.03 -9.63 -6.31
CA GLN A 155 -0.34 -9.96 -5.06
C GLN A 155 -0.95 -11.19 -4.38
N MET A 156 -2.28 -11.30 -4.33
CA MET A 156 -2.94 -12.49 -3.77
C MET A 156 -2.61 -13.77 -4.55
N GLU A 157 -2.53 -13.70 -5.88
CA GLU A 157 -2.13 -14.85 -6.72
C GLU A 157 -0.66 -15.20 -6.49
N LYS A 158 0.21 -14.20 -6.45
CA LYS A 158 1.65 -14.36 -6.18
C LYS A 158 1.90 -15.00 -4.81
N ASN A 159 1.20 -14.57 -3.76
CA ASN A 159 1.32 -15.12 -2.41
C ASN A 159 0.95 -16.61 -2.33
N LYS A 160 0.00 -17.08 -3.17
CA LYS A 160 -0.37 -18.51 -3.25
C LYS A 160 0.70 -19.38 -3.92
N VAL A 161 1.50 -18.80 -4.81
CA VAL A 161 2.52 -19.52 -5.59
C VAL A 161 3.87 -19.60 -4.86
N ILE A 162 4.12 -18.71 -3.89
CA ILE A 162 5.41 -18.58 -3.18
C ILE A 162 5.64 -19.69 -2.11
N GLU A 163 4.82 -20.73 -2.05
CA GLU A 163 5.14 -21.94 -1.27
C GLU A 163 6.28 -22.76 -1.93
N ALA A 164 7.53 -22.34 -1.68
CA ALA A 164 8.77 -23.14 -1.54
C ALA A 164 10.01 -22.42 -2.11
N GLY A 165 10.83 -21.83 -1.24
CA GLY A 165 12.24 -21.53 -1.54
C GLY A 165 12.59 -20.14 -2.08
N TYR A 166 11.70 -19.14 -1.96
CA TYR A 166 12.02 -17.77 -2.34
C TYR A 166 12.99 -17.11 -1.34
N GLN A 167 14.08 -16.51 -1.83
CA GLN A 167 15.06 -15.77 -1.03
C GLN A 167 14.89 -14.26 -1.25
N THR A 168 14.66 -13.53 -0.17
CA THR A 168 14.49 -12.07 -0.09
C THR A 168 15.81 -11.34 0.13
N SER A 169 16.85 -12.05 0.57
CA SER A 169 18.18 -11.50 0.75
C SER A 169 19.26 -12.45 0.26
N PHE A 170 20.30 -11.84 -0.30
CA PHE A 170 21.50 -12.52 -0.78
C PHE A 170 22.69 -11.85 -0.12
N VAL A 171 23.49 -12.63 0.61
CA VAL A 171 24.67 -12.13 1.31
C VAL A 171 25.89 -12.86 0.79
N THR A 172 26.84 -12.11 0.26
CA THR A 172 28.20 -12.54 -0.04
C THR A 172 29.16 -11.85 0.94
N PRO A 173 30.45 -12.24 1.00
CA PRO A 173 31.43 -11.54 1.84
C PRO A 173 31.59 -10.05 1.53
N THR A 174 31.14 -9.60 0.36
CA THR A 174 31.33 -8.22 -0.12
C THR A 174 30.03 -7.50 -0.46
N GLU A 175 28.87 -8.18 -0.38
CA GLU A 175 27.61 -7.63 -0.88
C GLU A 175 26.42 -8.16 -0.08
N ILE A 176 25.48 -7.27 0.24
CA ILE A 176 24.19 -7.61 0.84
C ILE A 176 23.12 -7.03 -0.08
N ILE A 177 22.38 -7.90 -0.77
CA ILE A 177 21.19 -7.53 -1.53
C ILE A 177 19.99 -7.91 -0.68
N ARG A 178 19.06 -6.97 -0.44
CA ARG A 178 17.81 -7.25 0.26
C ARG A 178 16.64 -6.60 -0.46
N TRP A 179 15.66 -7.42 -0.82
CA TRP A 179 14.38 -7.00 -1.34
C TRP A 179 13.41 -6.84 -0.17
N TYR A 180 13.08 -5.60 0.14
CA TYR A 180 11.99 -5.23 1.05
C TYR A 180 10.64 -5.43 0.33
N ASP A 181 9.51 -5.43 1.05
CA ASP A 181 8.12 -5.57 0.52
C ASP A 181 7.53 -7.01 0.47
N ARG A 182 8.27 -8.06 0.86
CA ARG A 182 7.80 -9.47 0.73
C ARG A 182 7.64 -10.28 2.02
N GLU A 183 8.20 -9.85 3.14
CA GLU A 183 8.20 -10.63 4.39
C GLU A 183 7.08 -10.24 5.38
N GLU A 184 6.34 -9.18 5.09
CA GLU A 184 5.62 -8.48 6.17
C GLU A 184 4.23 -9.08 6.50
N HIS A 185 3.62 -9.88 5.60
CA HIS A 185 2.21 -10.30 5.75
C HIS A 185 1.96 -11.79 5.47
N ALA A 186 2.42 -12.69 6.36
CA ALA A 186 2.21 -14.14 6.17
C ALA A 186 0.76 -14.63 6.46
N ARG A 187 -0.06 -13.83 7.15
CA ARG A 187 -1.36 -14.26 7.70
C ARG A 187 -2.55 -13.40 7.31
N TYR A 188 -2.36 -12.49 6.35
CA TYR A 188 -3.37 -11.64 5.75
C TYR A 188 -2.89 -11.19 4.37
N ASP A 189 -3.81 -10.75 3.51
CA ASP A 189 -3.51 -10.52 2.09
C ASP A 189 -2.70 -9.24 1.86
N VAL A 190 -3.05 -8.16 2.58
CA VAL A 190 -2.46 -6.82 2.45
C VAL A 190 -2.51 -6.06 3.77
N CYS A 191 -1.63 -5.08 3.99
CA CYS A 191 -1.75 -4.13 5.11
C CYS A 191 -2.51 -2.86 4.72
N ALA A 192 -2.96 -2.11 5.72
CA ALA A 192 -3.70 -0.86 5.54
C ALA A 192 -2.83 0.40 5.34
N ASP A 193 -1.51 0.23 5.27
CA ASP A 193 -0.52 1.31 5.21
C ASP A 193 0.06 1.48 3.79
N ASP A 194 0.92 2.49 3.63
CA ASP A 194 1.53 2.87 2.35
C ASP A 194 2.43 1.76 1.74
N HIS A 195 2.77 0.71 2.50
CA HIS A 195 3.45 -0.48 1.99
C HIS A 195 2.59 -1.22 0.95
N CYS A 196 1.29 -1.38 1.19
CA CYS A 196 0.41 -2.11 0.28
C CYS A 196 -0.47 -1.14 -0.51
N GLN A 197 -1.56 -0.71 0.13
CA GLN A 197 -2.45 0.34 -0.35
C GLN A 197 -3.08 0.97 0.88
N ARG A 198 -3.20 2.29 0.86
CA ARG A 198 -3.78 3.06 1.95
C ARG A 198 -5.26 2.71 2.12
N TYR A 199 -5.58 2.05 3.23
CA TYR A 199 -6.93 1.59 3.55
C TYR A 199 -7.37 2.13 4.91
N GLN A 200 -8.38 3.01 4.94
CA GLN A 200 -8.80 3.71 6.17
C GLN A 200 -10.25 3.41 6.56
N GLY A 201 -10.80 2.32 5.98
CA GLY A 201 -12.18 1.91 6.14
C GLY A 201 -13.16 2.95 5.57
N ILE A 202 -14.28 3.13 6.27
CA ILE A 202 -15.41 3.99 5.89
C ILE A 202 -15.51 5.27 6.76
N THR A 203 -14.50 5.53 7.59
CA THR A 203 -14.44 6.71 8.48
C THR A 203 -14.43 8.01 7.69
N ARG A 204 -13.68 8.02 6.58
CA ARG A 204 -13.53 9.17 5.69
C ARG A 204 -14.46 8.99 4.49
N GLN A 205 -14.95 10.11 3.95
CA GLN A 205 -16.09 10.12 3.02
C GLN A 205 -15.83 9.34 1.73
N THR A 206 -16.52 8.22 1.56
CA THR A 206 -16.81 7.69 0.22
C THR A 206 -17.88 8.56 -0.42
N THR A 207 -17.59 9.18 -1.57
CA THR A 207 -18.57 9.98 -2.30
C THR A 207 -19.50 9.07 -3.11
N GLY A 208 -20.70 9.55 -3.44
CA GLY A 208 -21.57 8.86 -4.39
C GLY A 208 -20.92 8.67 -5.78
N LEU A 209 -19.89 9.46 -6.09
CA LEU A 209 -19.08 9.28 -7.31
C LEU A 209 -18.19 8.05 -7.23
N VAL A 210 -17.47 7.83 -6.10
CA VAL A 210 -16.64 6.65 -5.87
C VAL A 210 -17.47 5.37 -6.04
N ASN A 211 -18.66 5.31 -5.43
CA ASN A 211 -19.55 4.16 -5.58
C ASN A 211 -19.93 3.88 -7.04
N LYS A 212 -20.22 4.92 -7.82
CA LYS A 212 -20.53 4.78 -9.26
C LYS A 212 -19.31 4.31 -10.07
N VAL A 213 -18.12 4.80 -9.73
CA VAL A 213 -16.87 4.41 -10.40
C VAL A 213 -16.52 2.95 -10.13
N ILE A 214 -16.61 2.52 -8.87
CA ILE A 214 -16.37 1.13 -8.48
C ILE A 214 -17.34 0.20 -9.20
N GLU A 215 -18.64 0.52 -9.20
CA GLU A 215 -19.63 -0.28 -9.93
C GLU A 215 -19.39 -0.29 -11.45
N ALA A 216 -19.04 0.86 -12.03
CA ALA A 216 -18.78 0.98 -13.47
C ALA A 216 -17.51 0.25 -13.93
N THR A 217 -16.60 -0.09 -13.02
CA THR A 217 -15.34 -0.80 -13.31
C THR A 217 -15.27 -2.15 -12.60
N ARG A 218 -16.43 -2.66 -12.13
CA ARG A 218 -16.50 -3.88 -11.32
C ARG A 218 -15.89 -5.05 -12.07
N GLY A 219 -14.94 -5.74 -11.42
CA GLY A 219 -14.24 -6.87 -12.03
C GLY A 219 -13.28 -6.53 -13.18
N GLU A 220 -13.13 -5.26 -13.57
CA GLU A 220 -12.16 -4.86 -14.58
C GLU A 220 -10.73 -4.92 -14.02
N VAL A 221 -9.84 -5.57 -14.78
CA VAL A 221 -8.43 -5.77 -14.45
C VAL A 221 -7.54 -5.57 -15.68
N ILE A 222 -6.29 -5.21 -15.45
CA ILE A 222 -5.25 -5.11 -16.48
C ILE A 222 -4.64 -6.50 -16.66
N THR A 223 -4.54 -6.96 -17.91
CA THR A 223 -3.93 -8.24 -18.23
C THR A 223 -2.86 -8.13 -19.31
N TYR A 224 -1.87 -9.01 -19.23
CA TYR A 224 -0.86 -9.22 -20.25
C TYR A 224 -0.64 -10.72 -20.42
N GLN A 225 -0.70 -11.20 -21.66
CA GLN A 225 -0.58 -12.64 -21.97
C GLN A 225 -1.50 -13.55 -21.13
N HIS A 226 -2.73 -13.09 -20.85
CA HIS A 226 -3.75 -13.79 -20.06
C HIS A 226 -3.48 -13.92 -18.55
N ALA A 227 -2.44 -13.27 -18.02
CA ALA A 227 -2.23 -13.11 -16.58
C ALA A 227 -2.62 -11.69 -16.15
N ILE A 228 -3.09 -11.54 -14.90
CA ILE A 228 -3.31 -10.22 -14.30
C ILE A 228 -1.96 -9.54 -14.12
N CYS A 229 -1.85 -8.29 -14.56
CA CYS A 229 -0.62 -7.53 -14.43
C CYS A 229 -0.39 -7.13 -12.97
N ASP A 230 0.87 -7.19 -12.53
CA ASP A 230 1.32 -6.34 -11.43
C ASP A 230 1.11 -4.86 -11.85
N ALA A 231 0.34 -4.13 -11.06
CA ALA A 231 -0.11 -2.78 -11.38
C ALA A 231 0.27 -1.79 -10.27
N ARG A 232 1.54 -1.84 -9.83
CA ARG A 232 2.07 -0.83 -8.90
C ARG A 232 1.99 0.58 -9.49
N PHE A 233 1.73 1.55 -8.63
CA PHE A 233 1.67 2.98 -8.97
C PHE A 233 2.41 3.80 -7.92
N SER A 234 2.66 5.07 -8.22
CA SER A 234 3.29 6.01 -7.29
C SER A 234 2.78 7.42 -7.51
N LYS A 235 2.86 8.26 -6.46
CA LYS A 235 2.41 9.67 -6.50
C LYS A 235 3.21 10.51 -7.50
N CYS A 236 4.52 10.33 -7.54
CA CYS A 236 5.45 11.15 -8.32
C CYS A 236 6.62 10.28 -8.78
N CYS A 237 6.85 10.25 -10.09
CA CYS A 237 7.97 9.49 -10.69
C CYS A 237 9.23 10.35 -10.88
N GLY A 238 9.22 11.62 -10.45
CA GLY A 238 10.34 12.54 -10.69
C GLY A 238 10.56 12.88 -12.18
N GLY A 239 9.60 12.55 -13.04
CA GLY A 239 9.64 12.71 -14.49
C GLY A 239 10.00 11.45 -15.27
N ALA A 240 10.43 10.38 -14.61
CA ALA A 240 10.80 9.12 -15.26
C ALA A 240 10.23 7.92 -14.51
N MET A 241 9.46 7.09 -15.21
CA MET A 241 9.04 5.78 -14.72
C MET A 241 10.24 4.82 -14.68
N GLU A 242 10.18 3.82 -13.82
CA GLU A 242 11.26 2.84 -13.62
C GLU A 242 10.85 1.44 -14.10
N ARG A 243 11.84 0.60 -14.42
CA ARG A 243 11.64 -0.83 -14.67
C ARG A 243 11.39 -1.56 -13.35
N PHE A 244 10.45 -2.50 -13.36
CA PHE A 244 10.19 -3.34 -12.18
C PHE A 244 11.45 -4.04 -11.65
N GLY A 245 12.26 -4.55 -12.59
CA GLY A 245 13.55 -5.21 -12.36
C GLY A 245 14.49 -4.50 -11.40
N ASN A 246 14.47 -3.17 -11.43
CA ASN A 246 15.44 -2.32 -10.74
C ASN A 246 14.98 -1.96 -9.31
N VAL A 247 13.70 -2.15 -8.98
CA VAL A 247 13.12 -1.69 -7.71
C VAL A 247 12.68 -2.85 -6.83
N TRP A 248 12.18 -3.94 -7.44
CA TRP A 248 11.39 -4.92 -6.70
C TRP A 248 11.98 -6.33 -6.71
N GLU A 249 12.18 -6.90 -7.89
CA GLU A 249 12.80 -8.20 -8.08
C GLU A 249 13.46 -8.22 -9.46
N PRO A 250 14.47 -9.08 -9.69
CA PRO A 250 15.13 -9.23 -10.99
C PRO A 250 14.26 -10.00 -12.00
N ILE A 251 13.01 -9.57 -12.16
CA ILE A 251 12.02 -10.09 -13.10
C ILE A 251 11.69 -8.97 -14.09
N ASP A 252 11.80 -9.26 -15.37
CA ASP A 252 11.39 -8.33 -16.41
C ASP A 252 9.90 -8.51 -16.71
N HIS A 253 9.13 -7.45 -16.45
CA HIS A 253 7.72 -7.36 -16.86
C HIS A 253 7.64 -6.45 -18.09
N PRO A 254 7.30 -6.95 -19.30
CA PRO A 254 7.27 -6.13 -20.52
C PRO A 254 6.35 -4.91 -20.47
N TYR A 255 5.39 -4.89 -19.53
CA TYR A 255 4.45 -3.80 -19.30
C TYR A 255 4.87 -2.80 -18.19
N LEU A 256 5.92 -3.09 -17.41
CA LEU A 256 6.49 -2.20 -16.37
C LEU A 256 7.92 -1.81 -16.76
N GLN A 257 8.04 -0.84 -17.66
CA GLN A 257 9.29 -0.40 -18.26
C GLN A 257 9.52 1.09 -18.02
N GLY A 258 10.78 1.51 -18.04
CA GLY A 258 11.15 2.91 -17.88
C GLY A 258 10.67 3.77 -19.05
N LYS A 259 10.03 4.89 -18.73
CA LYS A 259 9.45 5.85 -19.70
C LYS A 259 9.42 7.25 -19.14
N ALA A 260 9.53 8.24 -20.02
CA ALA A 260 9.29 9.64 -19.71
C ALA A 260 7.82 9.89 -19.29
N ASP A 261 7.61 10.77 -18.31
CA ASP A 261 6.29 11.20 -17.84
C ASP A 261 5.77 12.45 -18.58
N TRP A 262 5.81 12.43 -19.92
CA TRP A 262 5.21 13.45 -20.80
C TRP A 262 5.09 12.92 -22.24
N THR A 263 4.23 13.53 -23.06
CA THR A 263 3.92 13.01 -24.41
C THR A 263 4.68 13.67 -25.57
N GLU A 264 5.54 14.68 -25.38
CA GLU A 264 6.12 15.43 -26.51
C GLU A 264 7.59 15.92 -26.35
N GLY A 265 8.39 15.68 -27.40
CA GLY A 265 9.43 16.59 -27.93
C GLY A 265 10.75 16.78 -27.17
N ALA A 266 10.78 16.64 -25.84
CA ALA A 266 12.03 16.75 -25.07
C ALA A 266 12.83 15.45 -25.20
N ALA A 267 14.15 15.59 -25.40
CA ALA A 267 15.06 14.44 -25.34
C ALA A 267 14.96 13.81 -23.94
N PHE A 268 14.69 12.51 -23.88
CA PHE A 268 14.78 11.76 -22.65
C PHE A 268 16.23 11.32 -22.48
N PRO A 269 16.96 11.82 -21.46
CA PRO A 269 18.34 11.42 -21.24
C PRO A 269 18.44 9.94 -20.86
N ASP A 270 19.62 9.37 -21.08
CA ASP A 270 19.94 8.05 -20.55
C ASP A 270 20.32 8.17 -19.07
N LEU A 271 19.32 8.02 -18.20
CA LEU A 271 19.49 8.16 -16.76
C LEU A 271 20.28 7.02 -16.11
N THR A 272 20.71 6.01 -16.88
CA THR A 272 21.69 5.03 -16.41
C THR A 272 23.10 5.62 -16.34
N GLN A 273 23.33 6.77 -16.97
CA GLN A 273 24.59 7.51 -16.92
C GLN A 273 24.56 8.55 -15.80
N GLU A 274 25.49 8.48 -14.85
CA GLU A 274 25.49 9.32 -13.64
C GLU A 274 25.46 10.83 -13.95
N GLU A 275 26.23 11.30 -14.94
CA GLU A 275 26.27 12.71 -15.31
C GLU A 275 24.89 13.21 -15.77
N GLN A 276 24.18 12.41 -16.57
CA GLN A 276 22.84 12.74 -17.04
C GLN A 276 21.79 12.62 -15.92
N ALA A 277 21.96 11.66 -15.01
CA ALA A 277 21.10 11.51 -13.84
C ALA A 277 21.25 12.67 -12.85
N ASP A 278 22.47 13.11 -12.55
CA ASP A 278 22.73 14.27 -11.68
C ASP A 278 22.12 15.55 -12.28
N GLU A 279 22.31 15.80 -13.58
CA GLU A 279 21.66 16.93 -14.26
C GLU A 279 20.12 16.84 -14.20
N TRP A 280 19.56 15.65 -14.38
CA TRP A 280 18.11 15.40 -14.30
C TRP A 280 17.55 15.65 -12.90
N ILE A 281 18.24 15.19 -11.86
CA ILE A 281 17.84 15.33 -10.45
C ILE A 281 17.94 16.79 -10.01
N ARG A 282 19.00 17.51 -10.44
CA ARG A 282 19.22 18.93 -10.09
C ARG A 282 18.38 19.90 -10.89
N SER A 283 17.76 19.45 -11.97
CA SER A 283 16.83 20.24 -12.79
C SER A 283 15.37 19.92 -12.46
N ALA A 284 14.46 20.62 -13.13
CA ALA A 284 13.01 20.40 -13.02
C ALA A 284 12.40 20.22 -14.43
N PRO A 285 12.61 19.06 -15.06
CA PRO A 285 12.15 18.83 -16.42
C PRO A 285 10.60 18.87 -16.50
N PRO A 286 10.05 19.16 -17.69
CA PRO A 286 8.61 19.04 -17.90
C PRO A 286 8.15 17.61 -17.65
N ALA A 287 7.16 17.44 -16.78
CA ALA A 287 6.54 16.16 -16.49
C ALA A 287 5.10 16.39 -16.03
N TYR A 288 4.20 15.43 -16.26
CA TYR A 288 2.83 15.54 -15.73
C TYR A 288 2.81 15.59 -14.21
N CYS A 289 3.69 14.83 -13.53
CA CYS A 289 3.84 14.89 -12.08
C CYS A 289 4.51 16.18 -11.59
N ASN A 290 5.08 17.01 -12.48
CA ASN A 290 5.62 18.34 -12.18
C ASN A 290 4.56 19.43 -12.43
N THR A 291 3.43 19.35 -11.72
CA THR A 291 2.36 20.34 -11.85
C THR A 291 2.32 21.29 -10.65
N GLN A 292 2.26 22.58 -10.93
CA GLN A 292 2.03 23.63 -9.93
C GLN A 292 0.58 24.17 -9.98
N ASP A 293 -0.29 23.56 -10.79
CA ASP A 293 -1.69 23.98 -10.88
C ASP A 293 -2.43 23.64 -9.59
N ALA A 294 -2.69 24.67 -8.77
CA ALA A 294 -3.38 24.53 -7.49
C ALA A 294 -4.79 23.94 -7.62
N THR A 295 -5.45 24.08 -8.76
CA THR A 295 -6.78 23.49 -9.02
C THR A 295 -6.65 21.99 -9.20
N ILE A 296 -5.70 21.54 -10.03
CA ILE A 296 -5.42 20.11 -10.24
C ILE A 296 -4.95 19.48 -8.93
N LEU A 297 -4.02 20.11 -8.22
CA LEU A 297 -3.50 19.58 -6.95
C LEU A 297 -4.60 19.43 -5.88
N ARG A 298 -5.53 20.38 -5.77
CA ARG A 298 -6.68 20.27 -4.85
C ARG A 298 -7.68 19.18 -5.27
N GLN A 299 -7.76 18.91 -6.57
CA GLN A 299 -8.65 17.89 -7.10
C GLN A 299 -8.10 16.48 -6.87
N VAL A 300 -6.78 16.30 -6.96
CA VAL A 300 -6.13 14.97 -6.95
C VAL A 300 -5.56 14.59 -5.58
N LEU A 301 -4.96 15.53 -4.85
CA LEU A 301 -4.31 15.24 -3.57
C LEU A 301 -5.27 15.34 -2.39
N ASN A 302 -5.12 14.41 -1.45
CA ASN A 302 -5.78 14.46 -0.15
C ASN A 302 -5.22 15.60 0.72
N ASP A 303 -5.97 16.02 1.74
CA ASP A 303 -5.60 17.20 2.55
C ASP A 303 -4.21 17.10 3.19
N TYR A 304 -3.82 15.91 3.67
CA TYR A 304 -2.49 15.67 4.24
C TYR A 304 -1.36 15.82 3.20
N ASP A 305 -1.61 15.36 1.97
CA ASP A 305 -0.64 15.43 0.88
C ASP A 305 -0.43 16.84 0.34
N ARG A 306 -1.35 17.77 0.66
CA ARG A 306 -1.28 19.17 0.27
C ARG A 306 -0.40 20.01 1.20
N GLU A 307 0.00 19.48 2.35
CA GLU A 307 0.92 20.15 3.27
C GLU A 307 2.35 20.21 2.71
N THR A 308 2.69 19.33 1.75
CA THR A 308 3.99 19.29 1.07
C THR A 308 3.82 19.66 -0.41
N ALA A 309 4.09 20.92 -0.76
CA ALA A 309 4.00 21.40 -2.15
C ALA A 309 5.20 20.97 -3.02
N ASP A 310 6.35 20.68 -2.41
CA ASP A 310 7.62 20.40 -3.10
C ASP A 310 7.86 18.90 -3.32
N PHE A 311 6.82 18.14 -3.67
CA PHE A 311 6.95 16.68 -3.83
C PHE A 311 7.67 16.25 -5.13
N TYR A 312 7.82 17.16 -6.11
CA TYR A 312 8.48 16.86 -7.38
C TYR A 312 10.01 16.93 -7.29
N ARG A 313 10.53 17.95 -6.58
CA ARG A 313 11.94 18.15 -6.26
C ARG A 313 12.03 18.72 -4.86
N TRP A 314 12.85 18.11 -4.02
CA TRP A 314 13.07 18.53 -2.64
C TRP A 314 14.53 18.34 -2.26
N LYS A 315 14.95 18.99 -1.18
CA LYS A 315 16.30 18.89 -0.64
C LYS A 315 16.26 18.75 0.87
N VAL A 316 17.02 17.80 1.39
CA VAL A 316 17.35 17.69 2.82
C VAL A 316 18.87 17.80 2.97
N VAL A 317 19.31 18.35 4.11
CA VAL A 317 20.72 18.49 4.46
C VAL A 317 20.94 17.81 5.79
N TYR A 318 21.91 16.90 5.84
CA TYR A 318 22.37 16.24 7.06
C TYR A 318 23.79 16.70 7.36
N THR A 319 24.10 16.82 8.64
CA THR A 319 25.48 16.79 9.11
C THR A 319 26.07 15.39 8.92
N GLN A 320 27.40 15.30 8.89
CA GLN A 320 28.09 14.03 8.74
C GLN A 320 27.80 13.05 9.88
N GLU A 321 27.66 13.57 11.11
CA GLU A 321 27.29 12.78 12.30
C GLU A 321 25.86 12.24 12.19
N GLU A 322 24.90 13.06 11.75
CA GLU A 322 23.52 12.64 11.51
C GLU A 322 23.46 11.55 10.43
N LEU A 323 24.20 11.71 9.32
CA LEU A 323 24.23 10.73 8.24
C LEU A 323 24.85 9.39 8.70
N SER A 324 25.98 9.44 9.40
CA SER A 324 26.67 8.25 9.93
C SER A 324 25.77 7.49 10.93
N THR A 325 25.10 8.25 11.81
CA THR A 325 24.16 7.69 12.79
C THR A 325 22.96 7.04 12.09
N LEU A 326 22.37 7.72 11.10
CA LEU A 326 21.23 7.21 10.35
C LEU A 326 21.56 5.89 9.61
N ILE A 327 22.70 5.83 8.91
CA ILE A 327 23.11 4.62 8.20
C ILE A 327 23.34 3.47 9.17
N ARG A 328 24.00 3.73 10.31
CA ARG A 328 24.24 2.71 11.34
C ARG A 328 22.95 2.18 11.93
N GLU A 329 22.01 3.05 12.28
CA GLU A 329 20.72 2.65 12.85
C GLU A 329 19.86 1.86 11.86
N ARG A 330 19.88 2.23 10.58
CA ARG A 330 19.04 1.60 9.54
C ARG A 330 19.65 0.30 8.98
N SER A 331 20.97 0.25 8.80
CA SER A 331 21.66 -0.93 8.24
C SER A 331 22.16 -1.90 9.29
N GLY A 332 22.34 -1.45 10.54
CA GLY A 332 23.04 -2.20 11.59
C GLY A 332 24.55 -2.29 11.41
N ILE A 333 25.11 -1.61 10.38
CA ILE A 333 26.54 -1.64 10.04
C ILE A 333 27.16 -0.29 10.38
N ASP A 334 28.23 -0.30 11.15
CA ASP A 334 29.01 0.90 11.46
C ASP A 334 30.10 1.10 10.39
N TYR A 335 29.82 2.00 9.44
CA TYR A 335 30.79 2.40 8.42
C TYR A 335 31.76 3.49 8.91
N GLY A 336 31.65 3.92 10.18
CA GLY A 336 32.39 5.05 10.72
C GLY A 336 31.91 6.38 10.15
N GLU A 337 32.86 7.30 9.97
CA GLU A 337 32.59 8.62 9.39
C GLU A 337 32.32 8.51 7.88
N ILE A 338 31.18 9.03 7.43
CA ILE A 338 30.85 9.06 6.00
C ILE A 338 31.56 10.23 5.33
N ILE A 339 32.54 9.93 4.47
CA ILE A 339 33.36 10.95 3.78
C ILE A 339 32.75 11.30 2.41
N ASP A 340 32.20 10.31 1.71
CA ASP A 340 31.60 10.48 0.39
C ASP A 340 30.48 9.46 0.16
N LEU A 341 29.62 9.75 -0.82
CA LEU A 341 28.56 8.86 -1.31
C LEU A 341 28.68 8.79 -2.84
N GLU A 342 29.28 7.70 -3.33
CA GLU A 342 29.49 7.48 -4.76
C GLU A 342 28.41 6.53 -5.33
N PRO A 343 27.56 6.98 -6.26
CA PRO A 343 26.64 6.10 -6.97
C PRO A 343 27.40 5.12 -7.87
N LEU A 344 27.11 3.83 -7.74
CA LEU A 344 27.79 2.77 -8.51
C LEU A 344 27.03 2.38 -9.79
N GLU A 345 25.70 2.35 -9.72
CA GLU A 345 24.81 2.00 -10.82
C GLU A 345 23.49 2.76 -10.65
N ARG A 346 22.79 3.01 -11.77
CA ARG A 346 21.52 3.74 -11.83
C ARG A 346 20.49 2.97 -12.64
N GLY A 347 19.24 3.00 -12.18
CA GLY A 347 18.10 2.51 -12.93
C GLY A 347 17.72 3.43 -14.11
N SER A 348 16.72 3.01 -14.89
CA SER A 348 16.25 3.76 -16.06
C SER A 348 15.55 5.09 -15.72
N SER A 349 15.19 5.29 -14.44
CA SER A 349 14.67 6.54 -13.89
C SER A 349 15.74 7.39 -13.16
N GLY A 350 16.99 6.92 -13.12
CA GLY A 350 18.07 7.52 -12.31
C GLY A 350 17.99 7.16 -10.82
N ARG A 351 17.15 6.17 -10.47
CA ARG A 351 17.09 5.59 -9.12
C ARG A 351 18.35 4.85 -8.75
#